data_AF-A0A0K1UE56-F1
#
_entry.id   AF-A0A0K1UE56-F1
#
_cell.length_a   1.000
_cell.length_b   1.000
_cell.length_c   1.000
_cell.angle_alpha   90.00
_cell.angle_beta   90.00
_cell.angle_gamma   90.00
#
_symmetry.space_group_name_H-M   'P 1'
#
loop_
_entity.id
_entity.type
_entity.pdbx_description
1 polymer ?
#
loop_
_entity_poly.entity_id
_entity_poly.type
_entity_poly.pdbx_seq_one_letter_code
_entity_poly.pdbx_strand_id
1 'polypeptide(L)'
;MPTDYFENFLDKNEVSEESQFPSWVTPKNSSLKAFNALIGLEKQKKEYIRRHSRKSHFSKKSDYLIQKSELGRAIGVAPQPLFNSVSYSSDLTEYLEQINQKLNAAKERRLAHVDKGLQKQNKEYLVRLLQSERKASQNQLNGTVEAVYQRTIENLSLDVLRMLRLRD
;
A
#
# COMPACT_ATOMS: atom_id res chain seq x y z
N MET A 1 47.49 2.66 10.13
CA MET A 1 46.42 3.15 9.24
C MET A 1 45.13 2.51 9.71
N PRO A 2 44.09 3.28 10.05
CA PRO A 2 42.81 2.70 10.43
C PRO A 2 42.16 2.14 9.15
N THR A 3 41.97 0.82 9.09
CA THR A 3 41.14 0.17 8.09
C THR A 3 39.75 0.76 8.18
N ASP A 4 39.35 1.43 7.10
CA ASP A 4 38.07 2.12 6.97
C ASP A 4 36.94 1.14 7.30
N TYR A 5 36.24 1.37 8.41
CA TYR A 5 35.20 0.48 8.96
C TYR A 5 34.08 0.21 7.94
N PHE A 6 33.94 1.06 6.92
CA PHE A 6 33.01 0.91 5.81
C PHE A 6 33.44 -0.10 4.74
N GLU A 7 34.74 -0.38 4.56
CA GLU A 7 35.22 -1.35 3.57
C GLU A 7 34.91 -2.80 3.97
N ASN A 8 34.77 -3.08 5.26
CA ASN A 8 34.43 -4.41 5.77
C ASN A 8 32.92 -4.71 5.81
N PHE A 9 32.07 -3.71 5.55
CA PHE A 9 30.62 -3.89 5.46
C PHE A 9 30.14 -4.17 4.04
N LEU A 10 30.96 -3.80 3.05
CA LEU A 10 30.79 -4.22 1.67
C LEU A 10 31.44 -5.60 1.54
N ASP A 11 30.68 -6.64 1.89
CA ASP A 11 31.05 -8.01 1.54
C ASP A 11 31.32 -8.03 0.02
N LYS A 12 32.59 -8.21 -0.36
CA LYS A 12 33.04 -8.28 -1.77
C LYS A 12 32.41 -9.45 -2.54
N ASN A 13 31.53 -10.22 -1.90
CA ASN A 13 30.81 -11.35 -2.45
C ASN A 13 29.33 -11.09 -2.74
N GLU A 14 28.79 -9.89 -2.48
CA GLU A 14 27.44 -9.55 -2.92
C GLU A 14 27.49 -8.73 -4.22
N VAL A 15 26.67 -9.17 -5.18
CA VAL A 15 26.53 -8.67 -6.56
C VAL A 15 27.55 -9.21 -7.57
N SER A 16 27.71 -10.54 -7.63
CA SER A 16 27.46 -11.16 -8.94
C SER A 16 25.96 -11.41 -9.03
N GLU A 17 25.20 -10.34 -9.30
CA GLU A 17 23.94 -10.51 -10.00
C GLU A 17 24.33 -11.00 -11.40
N GLU A 18 24.61 -12.30 -11.53
CA GLU A 18 24.25 -13.01 -12.74
C GLU A 18 22.73 -12.90 -12.82
N SER A 19 22.26 -11.72 -13.23
CA SER A 19 20.88 -11.43 -13.54
C SER A 19 20.51 -12.47 -14.56
N GLN A 20 19.80 -13.52 -14.10
CA GLN A 20 19.32 -14.60 -14.94
C GLN A 20 18.37 -13.95 -15.93
N PHE A 21 18.96 -13.56 -17.05
CA PHE A 21 18.23 -13.05 -18.18
C PHE A 21 17.21 -14.12 -18.57
N PRO A 22 15.96 -13.73 -18.90
CA PRO A 22 15.04 -14.67 -19.52
C PRO A 22 15.72 -15.37 -20.69
N SER A 23 15.39 -16.64 -20.95
CA SER A 23 16.02 -17.46 -22.00
C SER A 23 16.02 -16.82 -23.39
N TRP A 24 15.09 -15.91 -23.66
CA TRP A 24 14.96 -15.17 -24.91
C TRP A 24 15.85 -13.93 -25.02
N VAL A 25 16.49 -13.50 -23.92
CA VAL A 25 17.38 -12.35 -23.87
C VAL A 25 18.81 -12.79 -24.13
N THR A 26 19.43 -12.23 -25.16
CA THR A 26 20.80 -12.49 -25.55
C THR A 26 21.51 -11.15 -25.82
N PRO A 27 22.75 -10.95 -25.36
CA PRO A 27 23.48 -9.70 -25.60
C PRO A 27 23.83 -9.45 -27.08
N LYS A 28 23.70 -10.48 -27.93
CA LYS A 28 24.05 -10.44 -29.36
C LYS A 28 23.01 -9.73 -30.24
N ASN A 29 21.76 -9.60 -29.77
CA ASN A 29 20.67 -9.05 -30.58
C ASN A 29 19.97 -7.89 -29.83
N SER A 30 18.93 -7.33 -30.45
CA SER A 30 18.13 -6.24 -29.87
C SER A 30 17.30 -6.63 -28.63
N SER A 31 17.28 -7.91 -28.23
CA SER A 31 16.49 -8.38 -27.09
C SER A 31 16.96 -7.79 -25.76
N LEU A 32 18.28 -7.62 -25.57
CA LEU A 32 18.83 -7.03 -24.35
C LEU A 32 18.36 -5.57 -24.19
N LYS A 33 18.37 -4.81 -25.30
CA LYS A 33 17.86 -3.43 -25.31
C LYS A 33 16.37 -3.40 -25.00
N ALA A 34 15.59 -4.34 -25.54
CA ALA A 34 14.17 -4.46 -25.25
C ALA A 34 13.88 -4.80 -23.79
N PHE A 35 14.63 -5.75 -23.23
CA PHE A 35 14.53 -6.14 -21.83
C PHE A 35 14.86 -4.98 -20.88
N ASN A 36 15.98 -4.29 -21.09
CA ASN A 36 16.38 -3.16 -20.25
C ASN A 36 15.36 -2.01 -20.31
N ALA A 37 14.84 -1.70 -21.50
CA ALA A 37 13.78 -0.70 -21.66
C ALA A 37 12.50 -1.11 -20.91
N LEU A 38 12.14 -2.39 -20.96
CA LEU A 38 10.95 -2.91 -20.30
C LEU A 38 11.07 -2.86 -18.76
N ILE A 39 12.21 -3.23 -18.19
CA ILE A 39 12.48 -3.10 -16.75
C ILE A 39 12.46 -1.63 -16.32
N GLY A 40 13.03 -0.73 -17.12
CA GLY A 40 12.96 0.71 -16.89
C GLY A 40 11.52 1.23 -16.83
N LEU A 41 10.69 0.84 -17.80
CA LEU A 41 9.28 1.20 -17.85
C LEU A 41 8.50 0.59 -16.68
N GLU A 42 8.75 -0.68 -16.34
CA GLU A 42 8.12 -1.34 -15.18
C GLU A 42 8.41 -0.56 -13.89
N LYS A 43 9.65 -0.13 -13.66
CA LYS A 43 10.03 0.68 -12.50
C LYS A 43 9.27 2.00 -12.47
N GLN A 44 9.12 2.68 -13.60
CA GLN A 44 8.35 3.92 -13.71
C GLN A 44 6.87 3.70 -13.38
N LYS A 45 6.24 2.65 -13.92
CA LYS A 45 4.82 2.33 -13.64
C LYS A 45 4.61 1.93 -12.18
N LYS A 46 5.50 1.15 -11.59
CA LYS A 46 5.47 0.80 -10.16
C LYS A 46 5.54 2.05 -9.29
N GLU A 47 6.43 2.98 -9.62
CA GLU A 47 6.54 4.23 -8.88
C GLU A 47 5.30 5.12 -9.03
N TYR A 48 4.71 5.17 -10.23
CA TYR A 48 3.44 5.84 -10.46
C TYR A 48 2.33 5.25 -9.58
N ILE A 49 2.18 3.93 -9.56
CA ILE A 49 1.21 3.23 -8.71
C ILE A 49 1.47 3.51 -7.23
N ARG A 50 2.74 3.56 -6.79
CA ARG A 50 3.08 3.86 -5.40
C ARG A 50 2.66 5.27 -5.00
N ARG A 51 2.88 6.26 -5.87
CA ARG A 51 2.57 7.68 -5.60
C ARG A 51 1.07 7.98 -5.63
N HIS A 52 0.31 7.27 -6.44
CA HIS A 52 -1.12 7.54 -6.63
C HIS A 52 -2.01 6.56 -5.85
N SER A 53 -3.13 7.08 -5.33
CA SER A 53 -4.05 6.30 -4.49
C SER A 53 -5.51 6.44 -4.91
N ARG A 54 -5.85 7.45 -5.70
CA ARG A 54 -7.24 7.70 -6.14
C ARG A 54 -7.53 7.00 -7.46
N LYS A 55 -8.75 6.47 -7.61
CA LYS A 55 -9.24 5.84 -8.85
C LYS A 55 -9.11 6.77 -10.07
N SER A 56 -9.31 8.08 -9.90
CA SER A 56 -9.18 9.07 -10.98
C SER A 56 -7.79 9.15 -11.61
N HIS A 57 -6.73 8.88 -10.81
CA HIS A 57 -5.34 8.86 -11.32
C HIS A 57 -5.03 7.64 -12.18
N PHE A 58 -5.87 6.60 -12.14
CA PHE A 58 -5.69 5.38 -12.93
C PHE A 58 -6.72 5.27 -14.06
N SER A 59 -7.29 6.39 -14.51
CA SER A 59 -8.28 6.40 -15.60
C SER A 59 -7.68 5.95 -16.93
N LYS A 60 -6.43 6.31 -17.21
CA LYS A 60 -5.73 5.94 -18.45
C LYS A 60 -4.82 4.73 -18.21
N LYS A 61 -4.99 3.69 -19.02
CA LYS A 61 -4.15 2.48 -18.99
C LYS A 61 -2.66 2.79 -19.24
N SER A 62 -2.36 3.79 -20.06
CA SER A 62 -0.98 4.23 -20.35
C SER A 62 -0.23 4.67 -19.11
N ASP A 63 -0.91 5.08 -18.04
CA ASP A 63 -0.24 5.67 -16.88
C ASP A 63 0.30 4.59 -15.94
N TYR A 64 -0.29 3.38 -15.96
CA TYR A 64 0.05 2.29 -15.05
C TYR A 64 0.34 0.94 -15.72
N LEU A 65 0.04 0.78 -17.02
CA LEU A 65 0.43 -0.36 -17.84
C LEU A 65 1.43 0.07 -18.90
N ILE A 66 2.20 -0.89 -19.40
CA ILE A 66 3.18 -0.70 -20.46
C ILE A 66 2.53 -1.03 -21.79
N GLN A 67 2.55 -0.08 -22.73
CA GLN A 67 2.05 -0.29 -24.09
C GLN A 67 3.16 -0.73 -25.05
N LYS A 68 2.82 -1.52 -26.08
CA LYS A 68 3.76 -1.91 -27.15
C LYS A 68 4.37 -0.70 -27.86
N SER A 69 3.58 0.36 -28.05
CA SER A 69 4.01 1.65 -28.60
C SER A 69 5.03 2.37 -27.72
N GLU A 70 4.84 2.33 -26.41
CA GLU A 70 5.74 2.92 -25.42
C GLU A 70 7.09 2.22 -25.40
N LEU A 71 7.08 0.88 -25.44
CA LEU A 71 8.32 0.10 -25.52
C LEU A 71 9.09 0.37 -26.82
N GLY A 72 8.38 0.43 -27.96
CA GLY A 72 8.99 0.78 -29.25
C GLY A 72 9.66 2.16 -29.21
N ARG A 73 8.98 3.17 -28.66
CA ARG A 73 9.54 4.52 -28.47
C ARG A 73 10.76 4.53 -27.57
N ALA A 74 10.77 3.77 -26.48
CA ALA A 74 11.91 3.68 -25.58
C ALA A 74 13.16 3.08 -26.25
N ILE A 75 12.98 2.17 -27.20
CA ILE A 75 14.08 1.50 -27.91
C ILE A 75 14.47 2.27 -29.19
N GLY A 76 13.58 3.12 -29.70
CA GLY A 76 13.74 3.85 -30.97
C GLY A 76 13.35 3.02 -32.20
N VAL A 77 12.46 2.04 -32.04
CA VAL A 77 12.03 1.11 -33.11
C VAL A 77 10.52 1.10 -33.20
N ALA A 78 9.98 0.94 -34.42
CA ALA A 78 8.54 0.75 -34.59
C ALA A 78 8.06 -0.50 -33.83
N PRO A 79 6.87 -0.48 -33.20
CA PRO A 79 6.38 -1.63 -32.44
C PRO A 79 6.17 -2.89 -33.32
N GLN A 80 5.72 -2.70 -34.56
CA GLN A 80 5.38 -3.80 -35.45
C GLN A 80 6.53 -4.80 -35.69
N PRO A 81 7.75 -4.37 -36.09
CA PRO A 81 8.87 -5.29 -36.26
C PRO A 81 9.30 -5.94 -34.93
N LEU A 82 9.29 -5.19 -33.81
CA LEU A 82 9.70 -5.70 -32.50
C LEU A 82 8.82 -6.85 -32.01
N PHE A 83 7.51 -6.77 -32.26
CA PHE A 83 6.53 -7.72 -31.74
C PHE A 83 6.07 -8.79 -32.74
N ASN A 84 6.48 -8.73 -34.02
CA ASN A 84 6.04 -9.71 -35.03
C ASN A 84 7.15 -10.28 -35.91
N SER A 85 8.31 -9.62 -36.04
CA SER A 85 9.32 -9.99 -37.03
C SER A 85 10.57 -10.61 -36.43
N VAL A 86 10.81 -10.46 -35.12
CA VAL A 86 12.03 -10.96 -34.47
C VAL A 86 11.78 -12.30 -33.80
N SER A 87 12.79 -13.17 -33.75
CA SER A 87 12.67 -14.53 -33.20
C SER A 87 12.19 -14.60 -31.75
N TYR A 88 12.42 -13.55 -30.95
CA TYR A 88 12.02 -13.47 -29.55
C TYR A 88 10.67 -12.77 -29.33
N SER A 89 9.92 -12.48 -30.40
CA SER A 89 8.72 -11.64 -30.31
C SER A 89 7.57 -12.27 -29.53
N SER A 90 7.43 -13.61 -29.60
CA SER A 90 6.48 -14.37 -28.79
C SER A 90 6.77 -14.18 -27.31
N ASP A 91 8.02 -14.43 -26.92
CA ASP A 91 8.45 -14.46 -25.53
C ASP A 91 8.44 -13.05 -24.93
N LEU A 92 8.80 -12.04 -25.71
CA LEU A 92 8.67 -10.63 -25.33
C LEU A 92 7.20 -10.24 -25.10
N THR A 93 6.28 -10.72 -25.95
CA THR A 93 4.85 -10.44 -25.80
C THR A 93 4.30 -11.07 -24.53
N GLU A 94 4.64 -12.34 -24.27
CA GLU A 94 4.23 -13.04 -23.07
C GLU A 94 4.78 -12.36 -21.82
N TYR A 95 6.08 -12.02 -21.82
CA TYR A 95 6.71 -11.36 -20.69
C TYR A 95 6.12 -9.97 -20.41
N LEU A 96 5.79 -9.20 -21.47
CA LEU A 96 5.08 -7.93 -21.34
C LEU A 96 3.69 -8.11 -20.71
N GLU A 97 2.94 -9.15 -21.12
CA GLU A 97 1.64 -9.45 -20.55
C GLU A 97 1.75 -9.83 -19.07
N GLN A 98 2.72 -10.67 -18.71
CA GLN A 98 2.98 -11.04 -17.31
C GLN A 98 3.32 -9.80 -16.45
N ILE A 99 4.14 -8.87 -16.95
CA ILE A 99 4.43 -7.61 -16.25
C ILE A 99 3.17 -6.76 -16.10
N ASN A 100 2.38 -6.62 -17.17
CA ASN A 100 1.14 -5.85 -17.12
C ASN A 100 0.12 -6.44 -16.14
N GLN A 101 0.02 -7.77 -16.04
CA GLN A 101 -0.77 -8.44 -15.03
C GLN A 101 -0.29 -8.12 -13.61
N LYS A 102 1.03 -8.15 -13.36
CA LYS A 102 1.63 -7.75 -12.07
C LYS A 102 1.35 -6.29 -11.73
N LEU A 103 1.49 -5.38 -12.70
CA LEU A 103 1.19 -3.96 -12.52
C LEU A 103 -0.29 -3.72 -12.23
N ASN A 104 -1.19 -4.43 -12.91
CA ASN A 104 -2.62 -4.32 -12.65
C ASN A 104 -2.97 -4.85 -11.25
N ALA A 105 -2.40 -5.98 -10.84
CA ALA A 105 -2.58 -6.50 -9.49
C ALA A 105 -2.05 -5.53 -8.42
N ALA A 106 -0.90 -4.89 -8.67
CA ALA A 106 -0.35 -3.86 -7.78
C ALA A 106 -1.28 -2.63 -7.67
N LYS A 107 -1.87 -2.19 -8.80
CA LYS A 107 -2.87 -1.11 -8.83
C LYS A 107 -4.11 -1.47 -8.00
N GLU A 108 -4.68 -2.67 -8.19
CA GLU A 108 -5.85 -3.12 -7.42
C GLU A 108 -5.55 -3.19 -5.92
N ARG A 109 -4.39 -3.74 -5.53
CA ARG A 109 -3.95 -3.75 -4.12
C ARG A 109 -3.82 -2.33 -3.56
N ARG A 110 -3.29 -1.40 -4.35
CA ARG A 110 -3.14 0.00 -3.95
C ARG A 110 -4.49 0.65 -3.71
N LEU A 111 -5.45 0.47 -4.61
CA LEU A 111 -6.81 1.02 -4.49
C LEU A 111 -7.56 0.41 -3.31
N ALA A 112 -7.43 -0.90 -3.09
CA ALA A 112 -8.06 -1.58 -1.96
C ALA A 112 -7.52 -1.10 -0.59
N HIS A 113 -6.27 -0.63 -0.53
CA HIS A 113 -5.66 -0.20 0.73
C HIS A 113 -6.13 1.18 1.22
N VAL A 114 -6.70 2.01 0.33
CA VAL A 114 -7.09 3.39 0.66
C VAL A 114 -8.32 3.46 1.56
N ASP A 115 -9.16 2.43 1.56
CA ASP A 115 -10.50 2.48 2.16
C ASP A 115 -10.61 1.70 3.49
N LYS A 116 -9.58 1.73 4.34
CA LYS A 116 -9.61 1.02 5.64
C LYS A 116 -10.10 1.91 6.79
N GLY A 117 -11.06 1.39 7.56
CA GLY A 117 -11.48 1.96 8.86
C GLY A 117 -12.40 3.19 8.77
N LEU A 118 -12.29 4.07 9.77
CA LEU A 118 -13.11 5.29 9.90
C LEU A 118 -12.92 6.27 8.72
N GLN A 119 -11.81 6.18 7.98
CA GLN A 119 -11.53 7.03 6.83
C GLN A 119 -12.49 6.82 5.65
N LYS A 120 -13.13 5.64 5.55
CA LYS A 120 -14.16 5.37 4.54
C LYS A 120 -15.52 5.97 4.93
N GLN A 121 -15.74 6.22 6.21
CA GLN A 121 -17.05 6.62 6.70
C GLN A 121 -17.32 8.10 6.41
N ASN A 122 -18.58 8.42 6.16
CA ASN A 122 -18.99 9.82 5.98
C ASN A 122 -18.79 10.59 7.30
N LYS A 123 -18.40 11.87 7.20
CA LYS A 123 -18.30 12.80 8.33
C LYS A 123 -19.53 12.76 9.22
N GLU A 124 -20.72 12.73 8.64
CA GLU A 124 -21.98 12.69 9.39
C GLU A 124 -22.11 11.43 10.25
N TYR A 125 -21.73 10.27 9.69
CA TYR A 125 -21.72 9.01 10.44
C TYR A 125 -20.72 9.07 11.59
N LEU A 126 -19.50 9.58 11.34
CA LEU A 126 -18.46 9.71 12.36
C LEU A 126 -18.88 10.63 13.51
N VAL A 127 -19.54 11.75 13.21
CA VAL A 127 -20.06 12.68 14.22
C VAL A 127 -21.13 11.99 15.07
N ARG A 128 -22.07 11.26 14.45
CA ARG A 128 -23.10 10.52 15.19
C ARG A 128 -22.50 9.43 16.07
N LEU A 129 -21.52 8.68 15.55
CA LEU A 129 -20.81 7.65 16.30
C LEU A 129 -20.14 8.25 17.55
N LEU A 130 -19.35 9.33 17.38
CA LEU A 130 -18.69 10.02 18.49
C LEU A 130 -19.67 10.56 19.54
N GLN A 131 -20.81 11.12 19.11
CA GLN A 131 -21.84 11.58 20.03
C GLN A 131 -22.45 10.42 20.83
N SER A 132 -22.72 9.29 20.16
CA SER A 132 -23.27 8.11 20.81
C SER A 132 -22.29 7.48 21.82
N GLU A 133 -21.01 7.38 21.47
CA GLU A 133 -19.96 6.88 22.38
C GLU A 133 -19.80 7.79 23.59
N ARG A 134 -19.74 9.11 23.41
CA ARG A 134 -19.67 10.07 24.53
C ARG A 134 -20.85 9.92 25.48
N LYS A 135 -22.06 9.77 24.94
CA LYS A 135 -23.26 9.57 25.76
C LYS A 135 -23.21 8.24 26.51
N ALA A 136 -22.74 7.17 25.87
CA ALA A 136 -22.57 5.88 26.52
C ALA A 136 -21.55 5.93 27.66
N SER A 137 -20.38 6.56 27.45
CA SER A 137 -19.37 6.74 28.49
C SER A 137 -19.86 7.60 29.64
N GLN A 138 -20.59 8.69 29.36
CA GLN A 138 -21.20 9.52 30.42
C GLN A 138 -22.21 8.73 31.24
N ASN A 139 -23.07 7.93 30.59
CA ASN A 139 -24.03 7.09 31.30
C ASN A 139 -23.34 6.04 32.17
N GLN A 140 -22.25 5.43 31.70
CA GLN A 140 -21.46 4.49 32.49
C GLN A 140 -20.82 5.16 33.71
N LEU A 141 -20.25 6.36 33.54
CA LEU A 141 -19.69 7.14 34.65
C LEU A 141 -20.75 7.51 35.68
N ASN A 142 -21.90 8.02 35.23
CA ASN A 142 -23.00 8.37 36.13
C ASN A 142 -23.51 7.14 36.90
N GLY A 143 -23.70 6.01 36.22
CA GLY A 143 -24.12 4.78 36.87
C GLY A 143 -23.08 4.22 37.85
N THR A 144 -21.78 4.37 37.57
CA THR A 144 -20.73 3.98 38.54
C THR A 144 -20.69 4.91 39.74
N VAL A 145 -20.83 6.22 39.54
CA VAL A 145 -20.94 7.19 40.64
C VAL A 145 -22.13 6.88 41.52
N GLU A 146 -23.30 6.61 40.93
CA GLU A 146 -24.52 6.27 41.65
C GLU A 146 -24.38 4.94 42.42
N ALA A 147 -23.78 3.92 41.81
CA ALA A 147 -23.52 2.64 42.48
C ALA A 147 -22.53 2.77 43.65
N VAL A 148 -21.48 3.59 43.49
CA VAL A 148 -20.53 3.87 44.58
C VAL A 148 -21.22 4.65 45.69
N TYR A 149 -21.99 5.67 45.35
CA TYR A 149 -22.77 6.45 46.31
C TYR A 149 -23.73 5.57 47.12
N GLN A 150 -24.48 4.70 46.44
CA GLN A 150 -25.41 3.79 47.10
C GLN A 150 -24.70 2.83 48.05
N ARG A 151 -23.58 2.24 47.61
CA ARG A 151 -22.75 1.39 48.48
C ARG A 151 -22.18 2.16 49.67
N THR A 152 -21.80 3.42 49.50
CA THR A 152 -21.32 4.22 50.63
C THR A 152 -22.42 4.46 51.66
N ILE A 153 -23.65 4.77 51.23
CA ILE A 153 -24.80 4.90 52.14
C ILE A 153 -25.06 3.60 52.89
N GLU A 154 -25.05 2.46 52.20
CA GLU A 154 -25.31 1.14 52.78
C GLU A 154 -24.28 0.74 53.87
N ASN A 155 -23.04 1.23 53.76
CA ASN A 155 -21.95 0.91 54.68
C ASN A 155 -21.71 1.96 55.77
N LEU A 156 -22.42 3.10 55.74
CA LEU A 156 -22.31 4.14 56.78
C LEU A 156 -23.10 3.76 58.04
N SER A 157 -22.61 4.16 59.21
CA SER A 157 -23.32 3.95 60.47
C SER A 157 -24.55 4.86 60.57
N LEU A 158 -25.57 4.41 61.33
CA LEU A 158 -26.85 5.12 61.50
C LEU A 158 -26.68 6.55 62.02
N ASP A 159 -25.75 6.78 62.95
CA ASP A 159 -25.49 8.12 63.49
C ASP A 159 -24.95 9.08 62.42
N VAL A 160 -24.06 8.60 61.54
CA VAL A 160 -23.50 9.40 60.44
C VAL A 160 -24.58 9.68 59.40
N LEU A 161 -25.44 8.70 59.10
CA LEU A 161 -26.57 8.87 58.18
C LEU A 161 -27.58 9.92 58.68
N ARG A 162 -27.87 9.92 59.98
CA ARG A 162 -28.74 10.92 60.63
C ARG A 162 -28.10 12.31 60.65
N MET A 163 -26.80 12.40 60.94
CA MET A 163 -26.06 13.68 60.87
C MET A 163 -26.08 14.28 59.46
N LEU A 164 -25.96 13.43 58.44
CA LEU A 164 -25.99 13.85 57.03
C LEU A 164 -27.42 14.06 56.49
N ARG A 165 -28.47 13.81 57.30
CA ARG A 165 -29.89 13.87 56.90
C ARG A 165 -30.22 13.01 55.67
N LEU A 166 -29.55 11.88 55.54
CA LEU A 166 -29.73 10.94 54.42
C LEU A 166 -30.75 9.84 54.75
N ARG A 167 -31.19 9.75 56.01
CA ARG A 167 -32.18 8.80 56.49
C ARG A 167 -32.83 9.34 57.78
N ASP A 168 -34.15 9.48 57.78
CA ASP A 168 -34.94 9.88 58.95
C ASP A 168 -35.17 8.69 59.92
#